data_AF-A0A971B3A0-F1
#
_entry.id   AF-A0A971B3A0-F1
#
_cell.length_a   1.000
_cell.length_b   1.000
_cell.length_c   1.000
_cell.angle_alpha   90.00
_cell.angle_beta   90.00
_cell.angle_gamma   90.00
#
_symmetry.space_group_name_H-M   'P 1'
#
loop_
_entity.id
_entity.type
_entity.pdbx_description
1 polymer ?
#
loop_
_entity_poly.entity_id
_entity_poly.type
_entity_poly.pdbx_seq_one_letter_code
_entity_poly.pdbx_strand_id
1 'polypeptide(L)'
;MYVPRDAAPGEYCGTITVTADAAKLSSVSLKVHVLSFTLPDRIAMRSNFGSLGGRLARQLGMDAASQEFAAVEDRYIDMLLAHRAIPSSLGDIWPKWTPEGGIDDSTSGQRLRSMVKERHVNSLCVPFACRPSSSCSP
;
A
#
# COMPACT_ATOMS: atom_id res chain seq x y z
N MET A 1 -14.93 1.57 -9.51
CA MET A 1 -15.48 0.72 -10.58
C MET A 1 -14.65 -0.55 -10.66
N TYR A 2 -15.26 -1.72 -10.68
CA TYR A 2 -14.58 -3.02 -10.83
C TYR A 2 -15.05 -3.67 -12.14
N VAL A 3 -14.11 -4.14 -12.96
CA VAL A 3 -14.38 -4.89 -14.19
C VAL A 3 -14.01 -6.35 -13.93
N PRO A 4 -14.97 -7.31 -14.02
CA PRO A 4 -14.68 -8.73 -13.87
C PRO A 4 -13.61 -9.22 -14.85
N ARG A 5 -12.86 -10.24 -14.46
CA ARG A 5 -11.73 -10.78 -15.26
C ARG A 5 -12.16 -11.27 -16.64
N ASP A 6 -13.35 -11.85 -16.70
CA ASP A 6 -13.98 -12.48 -17.85
C ASP A 6 -14.95 -11.55 -18.59
N ALA A 7 -14.96 -10.25 -18.27
CA ALA A 7 -15.74 -9.28 -19.00
C ALA A 7 -15.35 -9.28 -20.48
N ALA A 8 -16.35 -9.37 -21.36
CA ALA A 8 -16.14 -9.30 -22.79
C ALA A 8 -15.57 -7.92 -23.18
N PRO A 9 -14.63 -7.84 -24.13
CA PRO A 9 -14.17 -6.56 -24.64
C PRO A 9 -15.30 -5.82 -25.36
N GLY A 10 -15.31 -4.49 -25.27
CA GLY A 10 -16.32 -3.66 -25.92
C GLY A 10 -16.74 -2.44 -25.10
N GLU A 11 -17.76 -1.73 -25.58
CA GLU A 11 -18.32 -0.57 -24.91
C GLU A 11 -19.49 -0.97 -23.98
N TYR A 12 -19.41 -0.53 -22.73
CA TYR A 12 -20.46 -0.65 -21.73
C TYR A 12 -21.03 0.73 -21.43
N CYS A 13 -22.36 0.84 -21.46
CA CYS A 13 -23.08 2.07 -21.14
C CYS A 13 -23.88 1.89 -19.84
N GLY A 14 -23.94 2.95 -19.03
CA GLY A 14 -24.73 2.95 -17.80
C GLY A 14 -25.16 4.35 -17.40
N THR A 15 -25.98 4.44 -16.36
CA THR A 15 -26.48 5.71 -15.84
C THR A 15 -26.33 5.72 -14.33
N ILE A 16 -25.65 6.74 -13.80
CA ILE A 16 -25.61 7.03 -12.38
C ILE A 16 -26.79 7.95 -12.07
N THR A 17 -27.66 7.53 -11.15
CA THR A 17 -28.79 8.36 -10.71
C THR A 17 -28.45 8.99 -9.36
N VAL A 18 -28.62 10.30 -9.26
CA VAL A 18 -28.41 11.07 -8.02
C VAL A 18 -29.76 11.37 -7.40
N THR A 19 -29.92 11.00 -6.14
CA THR A 19 -31.15 11.21 -5.37
C THR A 19 -30.86 11.87 -4.03
N ALA A 20 -31.76 12.72 -3.54
CA ALA A 20 -31.79 13.23 -2.17
C ALA A 20 -33.24 13.30 -1.68
N ASP A 21 -33.48 13.01 -0.40
CA ASP A 21 -34.83 13.00 0.19
C ASP A 21 -35.86 12.18 -0.63
N ALA A 22 -35.42 11.02 -1.13
CA ALA A 22 -36.16 10.13 -2.03
C ALA A 22 -36.56 10.74 -3.40
N ALA A 23 -36.16 11.97 -3.71
CA ALA A 23 -36.36 12.61 -5.01
C ALA A 23 -35.14 12.43 -5.92
N LYS A 24 -35.39 12.18 -7.21
CA LYS A 24 -34.34 12.18 -8.24
C LYS A 24 -33.90 13.62 -8.51
N LEU A 25 -32.61 13.91 -8.29
CA LEU A 25 -32.01 15.21 -8.57
C LEU A 25 -31.44 15.29 -9.98
N SER A 26 -30.73 14.25 -10.42
CA SER A 26 -30.05 14.24 -11.72
C SER A 26 -29.69 12.83 -12.17
N SER A 27 -29.24 12.69 -13.41
CA SER A 27 -28.64 11.47 -13.94
C SER A 27 -27.42 11.79 -14.80
N VAL A 28 -26.35 11.03 -14.62
CA VAL A 28 -25.10 11.13 -15.38
C VAL A 28 -24.90 9.87 -16.20
N SER A 29 -24.77 10.03 -17.52
CA SER A 29 -24.46 8.93 -18.43
C SER A 29 -22.98 8.55 -18.31
N LEU A 30 -22.69 7.25 -18.22
CA LEU A 30 -21.35 6.68 -18.15
C LEU A 30 -21.11 5.79 -19.37
N LYS A 31 -19.91 5.89 -19.95
CA LYS A 31 -19.40 4.98 -20.97
C LYS A 31 -18.06 4.41 -20.52
N VAL A 32 -17.87 3.11 -20.70
CA VAL A 32 -16.64 2.41 -20.33
C VAL A 32 -16.24 1.52 -21.50
N HIS A 33 -15.01 1.70 -21.98
CA HIS A 33 -14.43 0.87 -23.03
C HIS A 33 -13.52 -0.20 -22.39
N VAL A 34 -13.94 -1.47 -22.46
CA VAL A 34 -13.19 -2.62 -21.96
C VAL A 34 -12.28 -3.14 -23.08
N LEU A 35 -10.98 -3.06 -22.85
CA LEU A 35 -9.95 -3.51 -23.79
C LEU A 35 -9.77 -5.03 -23.73
N SER A 36 -9.30 -5.62 -24.83
CA SER A 36 -9.07 -7.07 -24.96
C SER A 36 -7.78 -7.54 -24.29
N PHE A 37 -7.58 -7.21 -23.02
CA PHE A 37 -6.50 -7.75 -22.20
C PHE A 37 -6.93 -7.90 -20.74
N THR A 38 -6.31 -8.85 -20.05
CA THR A 38 -6.56 -9.10 -18.63
C THR A 38 -5.40 -8.56 -17.80
N LEU A 39 -5.71 -7.79 -16.75
CA LEU A 39 -4.70 -7.39 -15.79
C LEU A 39 -4.17 -8.60 -15.01
N PRO A 40 -2.86 -8.65 -14.67
CA PRO A 40 -2.32 -9.73 -13.87
C PRO A 40 -3.02 -9.89 -12.51
N ASP A 41 -3.11 -11.13 -12.05
CA ASP A 41 -3.70 -11.49 -10.76
C ASP A 41 -2.87 -10.96 -9.58
N ARG A 42 -1.57 -10.82 -9.79
CA ARG A 42 -0.63 -10.31 -8.81
C ARG A 42 -0.09 -8.95 -9.24
N ILE A 43 0.37 -8.18 -8.27
CA ILE A 43 0.99 -6.88 -8.52
C ILE A 43 2.26 -7.11 -9.37
N ALA A 44 2.21 -6.72 -10.65
CA ALA A 44 3.33 -6.85 -11.58
C ALA A 44 4.18 -5.57 -11.64
N MET A 45 3.55 -4.42 -11.44
CA MET A 45 4.21 -3.12 -11.45
C MET A 45 4.95 -2.90 -10.13
N ARG A 46 6.23 -2.52 -10.22
CA ARG A 46 6.97 -1.97 -9.07
C ARG A 46 6.58 -0.51 -8.92
N SER A 47 6.19 -0.11 -7.71
CA SER A 47 5.77 1.26 -7.42
C SER A 47 6.18 1.69 -6.00
N ASN A 48 5.92 2.95 -5.66
CA ASN A 48 6.31 3.56 -4.40
C ASN A 48 5.33 4.68 -4.00
N PHE A 49 4.17 4.31 -3.47
CA PHE A 49 3.05 5.19 -3.19
C PHE A 49 2.93 5.53 -1.70
N GLY A 50 3.59 6.60 -1.26
CA GLY A 50 3.31 7.28 0.02
C GLY A 50 3.38 6.43 1.30
N SER A 51 3.32 7.11 2.43
CA SER A 51 3.28 6.48 3.75
C SER A 51 2.52 7.36 4.74
N LEU A 52 1.84 6.76 5.71
CA LEU A 52 1.16 7.53 6.77
C LEU A 52 2.17 8.24 7.69
N GLY A 53 3.24 7.55 8.09
CA GLY A 53 4.37 8.10 8.83
C GLY A 53 4.00 8.70 10.20
N GLY A 54 5.02 9.11 10.96
CA GLY A 54 4.80 9.64 12.33
C GLY A 54 4.02 10.95 12.42
N ARG A 55 3.86 11.69 11.31
CA ARG A 55 3.03 12.92 11.30
C ARG A 55 1.56 12.60 11.49
N LEU A 56 1.05 11.54 10.85
CA LEU A 56 -0.33 11.14 11.01
C LEU A 56 -0.59 10.60 12.41
N ALA A 57 0.32 9.76 12.94
CA ALA A 57 0.22 9.28 14.32
C ALA A 57 0.01 10.44 15.30
N ARG A 58 0.84 11.50 15.17
CA ARG A 58 0.71 12.72 15.97
C ARG A 58 -0.64 13.42 15.80
N GLN A 59 -1.14 13.55 14.57
CA GLN A 59 -2.44 14.17 14.30
C GLN A 59 -3.60 13.37 14.90
N LEU A 60 -3.46 12.05 14.99
CA LEU A 60 -4.44 11.15 15.61
C LEU A 60 -4.25 11.05 17.13
N GLY A 61 -3.24 11.72 17.72
CA GLY A 61 -2.92 11.59 19.14
C GLY A 61 -2.39 10.21 19.53
N MET A 62 -1.81 9.47 18.58
CA MET A 62 -1.28 8.12 18.75
C MET A 62 0.26 8.14 18.81
N ASP A 63 0.83 7.15 19.49
CA ASP A 63 2.26 6.87 19.40
C ASP A 63 2.55 6.10 18.10
N ALA A 64 3.52 6.59 17.32
CA ALA A 64 3.91 5.96 16.06
C ALA A 64 4.56 4.57 16.25
N ALA A 65 5.08 4.28 17.44
CA ALA A 65 5.61 2.97 17.80
C ALA A 65 4.54 2.02 18.39
N SER A 66 3.30 2.48 18.54
CA SER A 66 2.24 1.71 19.19
C SER A 66 1.67 0.62 18.26
N GLN A 67 1.18 -0.46 18.86
CA GLN A 67 0.52 -1.54 18.12
C GLN A 67 -0.78 -1.06 17.46
N GLU A 68 -1.47 -0.12 18.10
CA GLU A 68 -2.69 0.49 17.56
C GLU A 68 -2.39 1.27 16.28
N PHE A 69 -1.29 2.03 16.24
CA PHE A 69 -0.91 2.75 15.02
C PHE A 69 -0.44 1.78 13.93
N ALA A 70 0.29 0.71 14.29
CA ALA A 70 0.66 -0.34 13.34
C ALA A 70 -0.56 -0.97 12.65
N ALA A 71 -1.68 -1.16 13.39
CA ALA A 71 -2.93 -1.65 12.81
C ALA A 71 -3.59 -0.65 11.84
N VAL A 72 -3.42 0.66 12.06
CA VAL A 72 -3.87 1.70 11.11
C VAL A 72 -3.00 1.67 9.85
N GLU A 73 -1.69 1.53 10.00
CA GLU A 73 -0.77 1.36 8.87
C GLU A 73 -1.11 0.10 8.06
N ASP A 74 -1.42 -1.03 8.72
CA ASP A 74 -1.80 -2.26 8.02
C ASP A 74 -3.05 -2.09 7.16
N ARG A 75 -4.06 -1.35 7.62
CA ARG A 75 -5.26 -1.04 6.83
C ARG A 75 -4.94 -0.20 5.59
N TYR A 76 -4.03 0.76 5.73
CA TYR A 76 -3.58 1.59 4.61
C TYR A 76 -2.77 0.77 3.59
N ILE A 77 -1.87 -0.08 4.08
CA ILE A 77 -1.10 -1.01 3.25
C ILE A 77 -2.07 -1.93 2.49
N ASP A 78 -3.04 -2.54 3.18
CA ASP A 78 -4.03 -3.44 2.56
C ASP A 78 -4.87 -2.73 1.49
N MET A 79 -5.27 -1.50 1.76
CA MET A 79 -5.98 -0.70 0.77
C MET A 79 -5.14 -0.47 -0.50
N LEU A 80 -3.88 -0.06 -0.36
CA LEU A 80 -3.01 0.15 -1.52
C LEU A 80 -2.74 -1.15 -2.29
N LEU A 81 -2.48 -2.26 -1.58
CA LEU A 81 -2.24 -3.55 -2.22
C LEU A 81 -3.47 -4.09 -2.95
N ALA A 82 -4.67 -3.90 -2.39
CA ALA A 82 -5.94 -4.22 -3.07
C ALA A 82 -6.11 -3.45 -4.40
N HIS A 83 -5.49 -2.27 -4.49
CA HIS A 83 -5.44 -1.43 -5.69
C HIS A 83 -4.17 -1.59 -6.53
N ARG A 84 -3.38 -2.66 -6.30
CA ARG A 84 -2.12 -2.96 -7.00
C ARG A 84 -1.07 -1.84 -6.90
N ALA A 85 -1.07 -1.10 -5.80
CA ALA A 85 -0.11 -0.05 -5.47
C ALA A 85 0.78 -0.51 -4.31
N ILE A 86 2.11 -0.37 -4.46
CA ILE A 86 3.05 -0.69 -3.39
C ILE A 86 3.29 0.57 -2.56
N PRO A 87 3.06 0.55 -1.23
CA PRO A 87 3.31 1.70 -0.38
C PRO A 87 4.82 1.99 -0.24
N SER A 88 5.17 3.23 0.11
CA SER A 88 6.57 3.60 0.36
C SER A 88 7.10 3.19 1.72
N SER A 89 6.21 2.79 2.64
CA SER A 89 6.53 2.20 3.93
C SER A 89 5.63 0.99 4.17
N LEU A 90 6.17 -0.03 4.82
CA LEU A 90 5.44 -1.24 5.23
C LEU A 90 5.38 -1.36 6.76
N GLY A 91 5.67 -0.25 7.46
CA GLY A 91 5.89 -0.21 8.91
C GLY A 91 7.26 -0.77 9.28
N ASP A 92 7.37 -1.25 10.53
CA ASP A 92 8.60 -1.84 11.05
C ASP A 92 8.79 -3.29 10.54
N ILE A 93 9.33 -3.43 9.33
CA ILE A 93 9.61 -4.72 8.68
C ILE A 93 11.10 -5.05 8.60
N TRP A 94 11.97 -4.14 9.03
CA TRP A 94 13.40 -4.25 8.80
C TRP A 94 14.08 -4.96 9.97
N PRO A 95 14.97 -5.93 9.72
CA PRO A 95 15.83 -6.50 10.75
C PRO A 95 16.67 -5.41 11.42
N LYS A 96 16.89 -5.57 12.73
CA LYS A 96 17.84 -4.73 13.45
C LYS A 96 19.25 -5.21 13.14
N TRP A 97 20.22 -4.32 13.29
CA TRP A 97 21.63 -4.67 13.17
C TRP A 97 22.39 -4.18 14.39
N THR A 98 23.25 -5.02 14.95
CA THR A 98 24.20 -4.64 16.00
C THR A 98 25.63 -5.03 15.59
N PRO A 99 26.66 -4.27 15.98
CA PRO A 99 28.06 -4.62 15.70
C PRO A 99 28.47 -5.99 16.27
N GLU A 100 27.94 -6.36 17.43
CA GLU A 100 28.32 -7.57 18.16
C GLU A 100 27.52 -8.80 17.73
N GLY A 101 26.26 -8.62 17.33
CA GLY A 101 25.31 -9.69 17.03
C GLY A 101 24.95 -9.82 15.54
N GLY A 102 25.37 -8.88 14.71
CA GLY A 102 25.02 -8.85 13.28
C GLY A 102 23.55 -8.51 13.04
N ILE A 103 22.94 -9.14 12.04
CA ILE A 103 21.53 -8.95 11.68
C ILE A 103 20.65 -9.77 12.64
N ASP A 104 19.69 -9.11 13.28
CA ASP A 104 18.65 -9.71 14.13
C ASP A 104 17.27 -9.49 13.50
N ASP A 105 16.68 -10.57 12.98
CA ASP A 105 15.33 -10.59 12.40
C ASP A 105 14.28 -11.19 13.36
N SER A 106 14.62 -11.43 14.63
CA SER A 106 13.73 -12.11 15.59
C SER A 106 12.37 -11.41 15.74
N THR A 107 12.33 -10.08 15.64
CA THR A 107 11.09 -9.29 15.80
C THR A 107 10.40 -8.95 14.47
N SER A 108 11.14 -8.81 13.37
CA SER A 108 10.61 -8.31 12.09
C SER A 108 10.52 -9.37 10.99
N GLY A 109 11.20 -10.50 11.12
CA GLY A 109 11.32 -11.52 10.09
C GLY A 109 9.98 -12.14 9.68
N GLN A 110 9.07 -12.39 10.63
CA GLN A 110 7.74 -12.91 10.29
C GLN A 110 6.93 -11.91 9.45
N ARG A 111 6.94 -10.63 9.85
CA ARG A 111 6.20 -9.59 9.15
C ARG A 111 6.75 -9.37 7.73
N LEU A 112 8.07 -9.29 7.58
CA LEU A 112 8.72 -9.18 6.27
C LEU A 112 8.34 -10.38 5.37
N ARG A 113 8.37 -11.60 5.90
CA ARG A 113 7.97 -12.80 5.16
C ARG A 113 6.50 -12.76 4.73
N SER A 114 5.59 -12.34 5.60
CA SER A 114 4.16 -12.19 5.27
C SER A 114 3.96 -11.15 4.16
N MET A 115 4.63 -10.00 4.24
CA MET A 115 4.56 -8.95 3.21
C MET A 115 4.96 -9.47 1.82
N VAL A 116 6.03 -10.25 1.73
CA VAL A 116 6.52 -10.78 0.44
C VAL A 116 5.71 -11.99 -0.03
N LYS A 117 5.49 -12.98 0.84
CA LYS A 117 4.93 -14.28 0.45
C LYS A 117 3.41 -14.26 0.33
N GLU A 118 2.72 -13.64 1.28
CA GLU A 118 1.26 -13.65 1.37
C GLU A 118 0.67 -12.43 0.67
N ARG A 119 1.25 -11.25 0.92
CA ARG A 119 0.77 -9.98 0.37
C ARG A 119 1.41 -9.60 -0.97
N HIS A 120 2.33 -10.44 -1.47
CA HIS A 120 2.95 -10.31 -2.80
C HIS A 120 3.60 -8.94 -3.07
N VAL A 121 4.14 -8.29 -2.03
CA VAL A 121 4.92 -7.07 -2.19
C VAL A 121 6.15 -7.38 -3.04
N ASN A 122 6.30 -6.63 -4.14
CA ASN A 122 7.33 -6.86 -5.15
C ASN A 122 8.42 -5.77 -5.20
N SER A 123 8.33 -4.78 -4.33
CA SER A 123 9.22 -3.63 -4.22
C SER A 123 9.33 -3.22 -2.75
N LEU A 124 10.55 -3.03 -2.27
CA LEU A 124 10.83 -2.62 -0.89
C LEU A 124 11.70 -1.36 -0.91
N CYS A 125 11.28 -0.33 -0.21
CA CYS A 125 12.09 0.86 0.00
C CYS A 125 13.08 0.58 1.13
N VAL A 126 14.28 0.11 0.77
CA VAL A 126 15.32 -0.23 1.75
C VAL A 126 15.74 1.05 2.50
N PRO A 127 15.72 1.06 3.84
CA PRO A 127 16.20 2.20 4.60
C PRO A 127 17.70 2.26 4.41
N PHE A 128 18.19 3.25 3.66
CA PHE A 128 19.61 3.53 3.60
C PHE A 128 20.04 4.08 4.97
N ALA A 129 20.45 3.20 5.86
CA ALA A 129 21.32 3.59 6.96
C ALA A 129 22.69 3.91 6.35
N CYS A 130 22.99 5.20 6.14
CA CYS A 130 24.38 5.61 6.01
C CYS A 130 25.14 5.06 7.21
N ARG A 131 26.20 4.29 6.97
CA ARG A 131 27.15 3.92 8.01
C ARG A 131 27.66 5.20 8.69
N PRO A 132 27.67 5.32 10.03
CA PRO A 132 28.63 6.19 10.67
C PRO A 132 29.97 5.46 10.61
N SER A 133 30.73 5.64 9.53
CA SER A 133 32.14 5.26 9.52
C SER A 133 32.98 6.42 9.00
N SER A 134 33.58 7.12 9.97
CA SER A 134 34.87 7.80 9.90
C SER A 134 35.09 8.82 8.78
N SER A 135 34.67 10.07 9.01
CA SER A 135 35.57 11.24 9.10
C SER A 135 34.76 12.53 8.97
N CYS A 136 34.49 13.19 10.10
CA CYS A 136 34.29 14.63 10.09
C CYS A 136 35.66 15.30 9.98
N SER A 137 35.89 16.02 8.88
CA SER A 137 36.42 17.38 8.90
C SER A 137 36.30 18.00 7.50
N PRO A 138 36.12 19.33 7.40
CA PRO A 138 35.92 20.06 6.15
C PRO A 138 37.11 19.96 5.19
#